data_AF-A0A7W7LWM6-F1
#
_entry.id   AF-A0A7W7LWM6-F1
#
_cell.length_a   1.000
_cell.length_b   1.000
_cell.length_c   1.000
_cell.angle_alpha   90.00
_cell.angle_beta   90.00
_cell.angle_gamma   90.00
#
_symmetry.space_group_name_H-M   'P 1'
#
loop_
_entity.id
_entity.type
_entity.pdbx_description
1 polymer ?
#
loop_
_entity_poly.entity_id
_entity_poly.type
_entity_poly.pdbx_seq_one_letter_code
_entity_poly.pdbx_strand_id
1 'polypeptide(L)'
;MAQAWRCSGLRWSADGPVLAWDGGRRSALTRGKRVAFGVEEGGVRTCVGARGHPCPLGAVVSGRSTGARCEECARLDRAHSVAADTLADDPRPYRVYLAWFGPGMAKVGITAVARGPARLLEQGAVCFSWLGTGPLMAARRTEELLRAALGVPDRIPYADKRAVRAALPAGGAERAAEIAGLHARAVALGGWPESLGREPFRPVDHVGVFGLAGVPAALGEVGELVAGGVVSGELVAAAGPDLHLATERGVVVLDTRLLAGWGLVPAGGPGRELDVPVKEYRGRAGLQDGLF
;
A
#
# COMPACT_ATOMS: atom_id res chain seq x y z
N MET A 1 -15.25 29.46 -9.05
CA MET A 1 -14.94 28.01 -9.10
C MET A 1 -13.95 27.71 -7.99
N ALA A 2 -14.19 26.68 -7.17
CA ALA A 2 -13.24 26.30 -6.14
C ALA A 2 -11.93 25.82 -6.79
N GLN A 3 -10.78 26.10 -6.18
CA GLN A 3 -9.50 25.62 -6.67
C GLN A 3 -9.46 24.08 -6.54
N ALA A 4 -9.30 23.37 -7.66
CA ALA A 4 -9.08 21.94 -7.66
C ALA A 4 -7.61 21.59 -7.37
N TRP A 5 -7.37 20.57 -6.55
CA TRP A 5 -6.04 20.05 -6.23
C TRP A 5 -5.84 18.66 -6.81
N ARG A 6 -4.60 18.36 -7.22
CA ARG A 6 -4.21 17.04 -7.72
C ARG A 6 -3.35 16.32 -6.70
N CYS A 7 -3.79 15.13 -6.32
CA CYS A 7 -3.07 14.27 -5.39
C CYS A 7 -2.06 13.39 -6.14
N SER A 8 -0.81 13.37 -5.68
CA SER A 8 0.25 12.48 -6.19
C SER A 8 0.38 11.17 -5.37
N GLY A 9 -0.55 10.97 -4.45
CA GLY A 9 -0.74 9.77 -3.65
C GLY A 9 -0.21 9.87 -2.22
N LEU A 10 -0.44 8.81 -1.46
CA LEU A 10 0.02 8.70 -0.07
C LEU A 10 1.52 8.39 0.00
N ARG A 11 2.18 8.97 1.00
CA ARG A 11 3.58 8.73 1.36
C ARG A 11 3.67 8.48 2.87
N TRP A 12 4.70 7.75 3.29
CA TRP A 12 5.02 7.53 4.70
C TRP A 12 6.26 8.33 5.07
N SER A 13 6.11 9.30 5.97
CA SER A 13 7.22 10.03 6.58
C SER A 13 7.57 9.43 7.95
N ALA A 14 8.57 10.01 8.62
CA ALA A 14 8.89 9.66 10.00
C ALA A 14 7.70 9.90 10.96
N ASP A 15 6.90 10.93 10.69
CA ASP A 15 5.76 11.35 11.52
C ASP A 15 4.44 10.63 11.16
N GLY A 16 4.45 9.79 10.11
CA GLY A 16 3.28 8.99 9.71
C GLY A 16 2.83 9.22 8.25
N PRO A 17 1.57 8.87 7.93
CA PRO A 17 1.06 8.97 6.57
C PRO A 17 0.77 10.43 6.19
N VAL A 18 1.13 10.79 4.96
CA VAL A 18 0.85 12.10 4.36
C VAL A 18 0.30 11.95 2.95
N LEU A 19 -0.68 12.78 2.58
CA LEU A 19 -1.04 12.97 1.17
C LEU A 19 -0.10 13.99 0.54
N ALA A 20 0.52 13.60 -0.57
CA ALA A 20 1.31 14.51 -1.39
C ALA A 20 0.45 15.11 -2.50
N TRP A 21 0.66 16.40 -2.76
CA TRP A 21 -0.07 17.16 -3.77
C TRP A 21 0.88 17.69 -4.84
N ASP A 22 0.33 17.93 -6.02
CA ASP A 22 1.05 18.65 -7.07
C ASP A 22 1.44 20.06 -6.55
N GLY A 23 2.62 20.54 -6.95
CA GLY A 23 3.22 21.75 -6.40
C GLY A 23 3.95 21.56 -5.06
N GLY A 24 4.13 20.31 -4.60
CA GLY A 24 5.01 19.96 -3.48
C GLY A 24 4.38 20.07 -2.08
N ARG A 25 3.13 20.54 -1.99
CA ARG A 25 2.38 20.58 -0.73
C ARG A 25 2.18 19.16 -0.18
N ARG A 26 2.14 19.04 1.15
CA ARG A 26 1.81 17.80 1.87
C ARG A 26 0.73 18.06 2.92
N SER A 27 -0.18 17.11 3.09
CA SER A 27 -1.18 17.12 4.16
C SER A 27 -0.99 15.91 5.06
N ALA A 28 -0.77 16.14 6.36
CA ALA A 28 -0.66 15.06 7.33
C ALA A 28 -2.02 14.37 7.53
N LEU A 29 -2.02 13.05 7.58
CA LEU A 29 -3.20 12.23 7.86
C LEU A 29 -3.19 11.84 9.34
N THR A 30 -3.73 12.72 10.17
CA THR A 30 -3.77 12.52 11.63
C THR A 30 -4.98 11.66 12.01
N ARG A 31 -4.77 10.58 12.77
CA ARG A 31 -5.85 9.73 13.29
C ARG A 31 -6.84 10.54 14.13
N GLY A 32 -8.12 10.17 14.06
CA GLY A 32 -9.21 10.89 14.73
C GLY A 32 -9.60 12.21 14.06
N LYS A 33 -8.94 12.60 12.96
CA LYS A 33 -9.34 13.76 12.15
C LYS A 33 -10.17 13.31 10.97
N ARG A 34 -11.10 14.18 10.57
CA ARG A 34 -11.92 13.96 9.39
C ARG A 34 -11.09 14.19 8.12
N VAL A 35 -11.09 13.19 7.25
CA VAL A 35 -10.68 13.31 5.85
C VAL A 35 -11.93 13.61 5.06
N ALA A 36 -11.94 14.68 4.25
CA ALA A 36 -13.10 15.05 3.44
C ALA A 36 -12.68 15.74 2.14
N PHE A 37 -13.14 15.24 1.00
CA PHE A 37 -12.95 15.84 -0.31
C PHE A 37 -14.09 15.47 -1.26
N GLY A 38 -14.32 16.31 -2.25
CA GLY A 38 -15.15 16.00 -3.42
C GLY A 38 -14.28 15.80 -4.66
N VAL A 39 -14.83 15.13 -5.66
CA VAL A 39 -14.30 15.13 -7.04
C VAL A 39 -14.99 16.24 -7.82
N GLU A 40 -14.24 17.02 -8.57
CA GLU A 40 -14.78 18.09 -9.41
C GLU A 40 -15.96 17.61 -10.28
N GLU A 41 -17.03 18.39 -10.31
CA GLU A 41 -18.22 18.08 -11.08
C GLU A 41 -17.96 18.22 -12.59
N GLY A 42 -18.41 17.23 -13.37
CA GLY A 42 -18.05 17.11 -14.78
C GLY A 42 -16.57 16.78 -15.06
N GLY A 43 -15.75 16.62 -14.01
CA GLY A 43 -14.34 16.28 -14.13
C GLY A 43 -14.11 14.88 -14.73
N VAL A 44 -12.94 14.67 -15.31
CA VAL A 44 -12.48 13.36 -15.77
C VAL A 44 -11.14 13.00 -15.13
N ARG A 45 -10.92 11.71 -14.90
CA ARG A 45 -9.63 11.22 -14.42
C ARG A 45 -8.64 11.20 -15.57
N THR A 46 -7.57 11.98 -15.46
CA THR A 46 -6.55 12.08 -16.51
C THR A 46 -5.24 11.42 -16.12
N CYS A 47 -4.53 10.93 -17.13
CA CYS A 47 -3.23 10.31 -16.99
C CYS A 47 -2.24 11.28 -16.32
N VAL A 48 -1.57 10.83 -15.26
CA VAL A 48 -0.58 11.63 -14.52
C VAL A 48 0.79 11.73 -15.22
N GLY A 49 0.91 11.16 -16.43
CA GLY A 49 2.16 11.11 -17.17
C GLY A 49 3.18 10.13 -16.57
N ALA A 50 4.45 10.29 -16.93
CA ALA A 50 5.52 9.36 -16.57
C ALA A 50 6.85 10.10 -16.34
N ARG A 51 7.65 9.59 -15.40
CA ARG A 51 9.00 10.13 -15.08
C ARG A 51 9.02 11.64 -14.77
N GLY A 52 8.00 12.16 -14.10
CA GLY A 52 7.89 13.58 -13.75
C GLY A 52 7.42 14.49 -14.90
N HIS A 53 7.10 13.93 -16.08
CA HIS A 53 6.52 14.69 -17.18
C HIS A 53 5.01 14.42 -17.29
N PRO A 54 4.19 15.43 -17.60
CA PRO A 54 2.77 15.25 -17.83
C PRO A 54 2.52 14.39 -19.08
N CYS A 55 1.36 13.74 -19.13
CA CYS A 55 0.95 12.99 -20.31
C CYS A 55 0.72 13.94 -21.49
N PRO A 56 1.39 13.77 -22.63
CA PRO A 56 1.22 14.67 -23.78
C PRO A 56 -0.17 14.58 -24.40
N LEU A 57 -0.87 13.46 -24.19
CA LEU A 57 -2.21 13.22 -24.70
C LEU A 57 -3.32 13.62 -23.72
N GLY A 58 -2.98 13.95 -22.46
CA GLY A 58 -3.98 14.17 -21.42
C GLY A 58 -4.97 13.02 -21.25
N ALA A 59 -4.57 11.79 -21.60
CA ALA A 59 -5.47 10.67 -21.83
C ALA A 59 -6.39 10.39 -20.63
N VAL A 60 -7.66 10.13 -20.90
CA VAL A 60 -8.63 9.72 -19.87
C VAL A 60 -8.30 8.30 -19.42
N VAL A 61 -8.31 8.08 -18.10
CA VAL A 61 -8.04 6.78 -17.48
C VAL A 61 -9.22 6.35 -16.61
N SER A 62 -9.38 5.04 -16.40
CA SER A 62 -10.50 4.50 -15.62
C SER A 62 -10.53 5.00 -14.18
N GLY A 63 -11.69 5.36 -13.66
CA GLY A 63 -11.91 5.69 -12.24
C GLY A 63 -11.71 4.51 -11.27
N ARG A 64 -11.77 3.27 -11.77
CA ARG A 64 -11.64 2.01 -10.99
C ARG A 64 -10.19 1.53 -10.87
N SER A 65 -9.33 1.91 -11.80
CA SER A 65 -7.96 1.40 -11.85
C SER A 65 -7.11 1.96 -10.71
N THR A 66 -6.26 1.13 -10.09
CA THR A 66 -5.27 1.63 -9.12
C THR A 66 -4.07 2.29 -9.79
N GLY A 67 -3.95 2.20 -11.12
CA GLY A 67 -2.97 2.93 -11.92
C GLY A 67 -3.60 4.18 -12.55
N ALA A 68 -2.95 5.33 -12.39
CA ALA A 68 -3.40 6.61 -12.95
C ALA A 68 -2.70 6.96 -14.28
N ARG A 69 -2.31 5.97 -15.07
CA ARG A 69 -1.53 6.15 -16.31
C ARG A 69 -2.18 5.42 -17.48
N CYS A 70 -2.15 6.04 -18.66
CA CYS A 70 -2.41 5.36 -19.92
C CYS A 70 -1.32 4.33 -20.23
N GLU A 71 -1.57 3.47 -21.21
CA GLU A 71 -0.69 2.34 -21.55
C GLU A 71 0.74 2.81 -21.90
N GLU A 72 0.88 3.87 -22.69
CA GLU A 72 2.17 4.40 -23.13
C GLU A 72 2.98 4.94 -21.95
N CYS A 73 2.33 5.75 -21.09
CA CYS A 73 2.97 6.29 -19.90
C CYS A 73 3.32 5.18 -18.90
N ALA A 74 2.47 4.16 -18.74
CA ALA A 74 2.75 3.01 -17.89
C ALA A 74 3.92 2.18 -18.42
N ARG A 75 4.02 1.97 -19.75
CA ARG A 75 5.15 1.29 -20.38
C ARG A 75 6.46 2.06 -20.17
N LEU A 76 6.44 3.39 -20.36
CA LEU A 76 7.60 4.25 -20.16
C LEU A 76 8.09 4.22 -18.70
N ASP A 77 7.18 4.29 -17.74
CA ASP A 77 7.48 4.24 -16.30
C ASP A 77 8.09 2.88 -15.90
N ARG A 78 7.56 1.76 -16.42
CA ARG A 78 8.05 0.41 -16.11
C ARG A 78 9.46 0.14 -16.62
N ALA A 79 9.83 0.63 -17.80
CA ALA A 79 11.14 0.36 -18.40
C ALA A 79 12.34 0.83 -17.54
N HIS A 80 12.10 1.73 -16.58
CA HIS A 80 13.11 2.32 -15.70
C HIS A 80 12.90 1.96 -14.22
N SER A 81 12.00 1.03 -13.93
CA SER A 81 11.83 0.51 -12.58
C SER A 81 13.07 -0.29 -12.19
N VAL A 82 13.47 -0.24 -10.91
CA VAL A 82 14.49 -1.16 -10.37
C VAL A 82 14.02 -2.62 -10.47
N ALA A 83 12.73 -2.87 -10.68
CA ALA A 83 12.20 -4.20 -11.00
C ALA A 83 12.35 -4.59 -12.48
N ALA A 84 12.71 -3.65 -13.36
CA ALA A 84 13.20 -3.98 -14.68
C ALA A 84 14.70 -4.30 -14.54
N ASP A 85 15.16 -5.40 -15.11
CA ASP A 85 16.56 -5.83 -15.07
C ASP A 85 17.53 -4.90 -15.83
N THR A 86 17.14 -3.65 -16.07
CA THR A 86 17.84 -2.66 -16.89
C THR A 86 18.83 -1.80 -16.09
N LEU A 87 18.76 -1.80 -14.75
CA LEU A 87 19.71 -1.14 -13.85
C LEU A 87 20.60 -2.19 -13.16
N ALA A 88 21.52 -2.79 -13.90
CA ALA A 88 22.50 -3.74 -13.35
C ALA A 88 23.55 -3.06 -12.45
N ASP A 89 23.86 -1.78 -12.74
CA ASP A 89 25.00 -1.05 -12.17
C ASP A 89 24.62 0.00 -11.13
N ASP A 90 23.51 -0.17 -10.40
CA ASP A 90 23.16 0.74 -9.31
C ASP A 90 24.15 0.57 -8.13
N PRO A 91 24.99 1.59 -7.81
CA PRO A 91 26.02 1.45 -6.78
C PRO A 91 25.45 1.51 -5.36
N ARG A 92 24.16 1.86 -5.20
CA ARG A 92 23.53 2.02 -3.89
C ARG A 92 23.36 0.65 -3.22
N PRO A 93 23.51 0.56 -1.89
CA PRO A 93 23.25 -0.68 -1.17
C PRO A 93 21.75 -0.95 -1.04
N TYR A 94 21.40 -2.24 -1.03
CA TYR A 94 20.05 -2.78 -0.91
C TYR A 94 19.95 -3.70 0.30
N ARG A 95 18.77 -3.72 0.92
CA ARG A 95 18.38 -4.67 1.96
C ARG A 95 17.44 -5.72 1.42
N VAL A 96 17.61 -6.95 1.87
CA VAL A 96 16.64 -8.04 1.76
C VAL A 96 15.81 -8.06 3.03
N TYR A 97 14.49 -8.22 2.90
CA TYR A 97 13.56 -8.31 4.01
C TYR A 97 12.60 -9.48 3.86
N LEU A 98 12.09 -9.93 4.99
CA LEU A 98 10.92 -10.78 5.09
C LEU A 98 9.77 -9.95 5.65
N ALA A 99 8.66 -9.85 4.92
CA ALA A 99 7.50 -9.06 5.29
C ALA A 99 6.25 -9.93 5.41
N TRP A 100 5.42 -9.64 6.40
CA TRP A 100 4.18 -10.35 6.72
C TRP A 100 3.01 -9.38 6.79
N PHE A 101 1.90 -9.75 6.16
CA PHE A 101 0.73 -8.87 5.98
C PHE A 101 -0.51 -9.37 6.74
N GLY A 102 -0.46 -10.60 7.23
CA GLY A 102 -1.55 -11.33 7.88
C GLY A 102 -1.26 -12.84 7.85
N PRO A 103 -2.01 -13.67 8.56
CA PRO A 103 -1.75 -15.11 8.65
C PRO A 103 -1.57 -15.78 7.28
N GLY A 104 -0.47 -16.51 7.10
CA GLY A 104 -0.13 -17.20 5.84
C GLY A 104 0.26 -16.28 4.68
N MET A 105 0.47 -14.98 4.95
CA MET A 105 0.67 -13.95 3.95
C MET A 105 2.02 -13.27 4.16
N ALA A 106 3.10 -14.02 3.93
CA ALA A 106 4.47 -13.53 3.97
C ALA A 106 5.08 -13.43 2.56
N LYS A 107 6.06 -12.54 2.38
CA LYS A 107 6.90 -12.48 1.19
C LYS A 107 8.31 -12.06 1.51
N VAL A 108 9.23 -12.40 0.63
CA VAL A 108 10.58 -11.80 0.61
C VAL A 108 10.55 -10.58 -0.32
N GLY A 109 11.43 -9.61 -0.07
CA GLY A 109 11.68 -8.58 -1.05
C GLY A 109 12.94 -7.79 -0.81
N ILE A 110 13.26 -6.89 -1.75
CA ILE A 110 14.38 -5.95 -1.61
C ILE A 110 13.95 -4.49 -1.58
N THR A 111 14.79 -3.66 -0.98
CA THR A 111 14.66 -2.20 -1.03
C THR A 111 16.02 -1.52 -0.89
N ALA A 112 16.20 -0.35 -1.50
CA ALA A 112 17.39 0.46 -1.27
C ALA A 112 17.49 0.83 0.22
N VAL A 113 18.70 0.78 0.80
CA VAL A 113 18.92 1.11 2.23
C VAL A 113 18.35 2.49 2.58
N ALA A 114 18.49 3.47 1.68
CA ALA A 114 18.00 4.84 1.86
C ALA A 114 16.47 4.94 2.03
N ARG A 115 15.70 3.95 1.55
CA ARG A 115 14.24 3.90 1.77
C ARG A 115 13.88 3.41 3.17
N GLY A 116 14.77 2.63 3.79
CA GLY A 116 14.59 2.07 5.12
C GLY A 116 13.22 1.39 5.32
N PRO A 117 12.59 1.54 6.50
CA PRO A 117 11.30 0.92 6.80
C PRO A 117 10.12 1.57 6.05
N ALA A 118 10.29 2.76 5.47
CA ALA A 118 9.19 3.44 4.75
C ALA A 118 8.65 2.59 3.60
N ARG A 119 9.52 1.81 2.92
CA ARG A 119 9.09 0.86 1.88
C ARG A 119 8.14 -0.22 2.42
N LEU A 120 8.29 -0.62 3.67
CA LEU A 120 7.47 -1.66 4.29
C LEU A 120 6.13 -1.09 4.74
N LEU A 121 6.15 0.15 5.25
CA LEU A 121 4.94 0.92 5.54
C LEU A 121 4.10 1.15 4.27
N GLU A 122 4.72 1.59 3.18
CA GLU A 122 4.06 1.80 1.87
C GLU A 122 3.44 0.53 1.29
N GLN A 123 4.01 -0.64 1.60
CA GLN A 123 3.46 -1.93 1.17
C GLN A 123 2.34 -2.43 2.08
N GLY A 124 2.17 -1.84 3.26
CA GLY A 124 1.25 -2.28 4.30
C GLY A 124 1.74 -3.51 5.08
N ALA A 125 3.05 -3.76 5.15
CA ALA A 125 3.59 -4.90 5.91
C ALA A 125 3.31 -4.71 7.41
N VAL A 126 2.52 -5.61 8.00
CA VAL A 126 2.13 -5.57 9.42
C VAL A 126 3.34 -5.88 10.30
N CYS A 127 4.11 -6.89 9.94
CA CYS A 127 5.37 -7.21 10.59
C CYS A 127 6.45 -7.44 9.53
N PHE A 128 7.71 -7.17 9.86
CA PHE A 128 8.82 -7.53 8.99
C PHE A 128 10.12 -7.73 9.79
N SER A 129 11.12 -8.37 9.19
CA SER A 129 12.51 -8.35 9.65
C SER A 129 13.44 -8.18 8.45
N TRP A 130 14.58 -7.52 8.68
CA TRP A 130 15.68 -7.55 7.71
C TRP A 130 16.33 -8.94 7.71
N LEU A 131 16.90 -9.32 6.56
CA LEU A 131 17.60 -10.59 6.33
C LEU A 131 19.07 -10.37 5.94
N GLY A 132 19.36 -9.28 5.23
CA GLY A 132 20.72 -8.93 4.86
C GLY A 132 20.82 -7.61 4.12
N THR A 133 22.04 -7.10 3.99
CA THR A 133 22.36 -5.84 3.30
C THR A 133 23.57 -6.06 2.37
N GLY A 134 23.52 -5.52 1.15
CA GLY A 134 24.63 -5.61 0.20
C GLY A 134 24.30 -5.00 -1.18
N PRO A 135 25.11 -5.27 -2.21
CA PRO A 135 24.87 -4.76 -3.56
C PRO A 135 23.57 -5.27 -4.17
N LEU A 136 23.00 -4.53 -5.14
CA LEU A 136 21.72 -4.85 -5.78
C LEU A 136 21.65 -6.30 -6.30
N MET A 137 22.67 -6.76 -7.02
CA MET A 137 22.70 -8.12 -7.58
C MET A 137 22.76 -9.21 -6.50
N ALA A 138 23.47 -8.96 -5.40
CA ALA A 138 23.48 -9.89 -4.27
C ALA A 138 22.11 -9.95 -3.59
N ALA A 139 21.45 -8.81 -3.42
CA ALA A 139 20.10 -8.73 -2.85
C ALA A 139 19.07 -9.43 -3.75
N ARG A 140 19.09 -9.22 -5.08
CA ARG A 140 18.17 -9.89 -6.04
C ARG A 140 18.34 -11.41 -6.04
N ARG A 141 19.58 -11.91 -6.15
CA ARG A 141 19.85 -13.35 -6.10
C ARG A 141 19.37 -13.98 -4.80
N THR A 142 19.52 -13.25 -3.68
CA THR A 142 19.03 -13.71 -2.37
C THR A 142 17.50 -13.70 -2.33
N GLU A 143 16.84 -12.64 -2.82
CA GLU A 143 15.38 -12.59 -2.93
C GLU A 143 14.82 -13.77 -3.73
N GLU A 144 15.41 -14.06 -4.88
CA GLU A 144 15.02 -15.19 -5.73
C GLU A 144 15.24 -16.55 -5.04
N LEU A 145 16.44 -16.77 -4.47
CA LEU A 145 16.76 -17.96 -3.70
C LEU A 145 15.75 -18.21 -2.58
N LEU A 146 15.50 -17.18 -1.76
CA LEU A 146 14.62 -17.29 -0.60
C LEU A 146 13.15 -17.43 -1.02
N ARG A 147 12.71 -16.73 -2.08
CA ARG A 147 11.37 -16.89 -2.62
C ARG A 147 11.10 -18.35 -3.00
N ALA A 148 12.02 -18.95 -3.76
CA ALA A 148 11.91 -20.35 -4.18
C ALA A 148 11.97 -21.32 -2.99
N ALA A 149 12.97 -21.18 -2.11
CA ALA A 149 13.20 -22.11 -1.01
C ALA A 149 12.15 -22.02 0.12
N LEU A 150 11.60 -20.83 0.36
CA LEU A 150 10.57 -20.62 1.38
C LEU A 150 9.16 -20.90 0.86
N GLY A 151 8.95 -20.93 -0.46
CA GLY A 151 7.65 -21.12 -1.09
C GLY A 151 6.72 -19.91 -0.92
N VAL A 152 7.29 -18.70 -0.84
CA VAL A 152 6.51 -17.47 -0.67
C VAL A 152 6.22 -16.79 -2.01
N PRO A 153 5.08 -16.10 -2.17
CA PRO A 153 4.73 -15.43 -3.41
C PRO A 153 5.63 -14.21 -3.68
N ASP A 154 5.80 -13.88 -4.97
CA ASP A 154 6.45 -12.65 -5.41
C ASP A 154 5.64 -11.39 -5.04
N ARG A 155 4.32 -11.46 -5.29
CA ARG A 155 3.38 -10.37 -5.07
C ARG A 155 2.16 -10.83 -4.30
N ILE A 156 1.73 -9.98 -3.39
CA ILE A 156 0.50 -10.16 -2.61
C ILE A 156 -0.47 -9.03 -2.99
N PRO A 157 -1.64 -9.35 -3.58
CA PRO A 157 -2.68 -8.38 -3.89
C PRO A 157 -3.16 -7.57 -2.67
N TYR A 158 -3.51 -6.29 -2.88
CA TYR A 158 -4.02 -5.45 -1.80
C TYR A 158 -5.40 -5.89 -1.30
N ALA A 159 -6.24 -6.44 -2.17
CA ALA A 159 -7.53 -7.00 -1.76
C ALA A 159 -7.36 -8.10 -0.71
N ASP A 160 -6.42 -9.02 -0.91
CA ASP A 160 -6.11 -10.09 0.04
C ASP A 160 -5.58 -9.52 1.36
N LYS A 161 -4.69 -8.51 1.29
CA LYS A 161 -4.19 -7.81 2.48
C LYS A 161 -5.30 -7.16 3.28
N ARG A 162 -6.33 -6.60 2.64
CA ARG A 162 -7.49 -5.97 3.29
C ARG A 162 -8.37 -7.02 3.96
N ALA A 163 -8.61 -8.13 3.27
CA ALA A 163 -9.45 -9.23 3.77
C ALA A 163 -8.96 -9.83 5.10
N VAL A 164 -7.64 -9.80 5.35
CA VAL A 164 -7.04 -10.35 6.58
C VAL A 164 -6.86 -9.33 7.71
N ARG A 165 -7.10 -8.02 7.48
CA ARG A 165 -6.83 -6.97 8.50
C ARG A 165 -7.65 -7.11 9.76
N ALA A 166 -8.90 -7.55 9.64
CA ALA A 166 -9.80 -7.74 10.76
C ALA A 166 -9.45 -8.96 11.62
N ALA A 167 -8.62 -9.87 11.11
CA ALA A 167 -8.27 -11.13 11.75
C ALA A 167 -6.80 -11.19 12.21
N LEU A 168 -6.15 -10.02 12.39
CA LEU A 168 -4.78 -9.98 12.88
C LEU A 168 -4.72 -10.43 14.35
N PRO A 169 -3.74 -11.28 14.73
CA PRO A 169 -3.51 -11.63 16.13
C PRO A 169 -3.28 -10.38 16.99
N ALA A 170 -3.78 -10.39 18.23
CA ALA A 170 -3.66 -9.25 19.14
C ALA A 170 -2.22 -9.10 19.69
N GLY A 171 -1.52 -10.21 19.93
CA GLY A 171 -0.16 -10.23 20.47
C GLY A 171 0.90 -9.95 19.40
N GLY A 172 1.86 -9.07 19.71
CA GLY A 172 3.00 -8.81 18.81
C GLY A 172 3.89 -10.04 18.60
N ALA A 173 4.07 -10.87 19.64
CA ALA A 173 4.81 -12.13 19.53
C ALA A 173 4.14 -13.13 18.57
N GLU A 174 2.82 -13.23 18.59
CA GLU A 174 2.05 -14.09 17.68
C GLU A 174 2.18 -13.62 16.23
N ARG A 175 2.10 -12.30 15.99
CA ARG A 175 2.34 -11.73 14.66
C ARG A 175 3.77 -11.95 14.16
N ALA A 176 4.75 -11.97 15.07
CA ALA A 176 6.14 -12.22 14.76
C ALA A 176 6.49 -13.71 14.57
N ALA A 177 5.64 -14.64 15.01
CA ALA A 177 5.96 -16.07 15.03
C ALA A 177 6.19 -16.65 13.62
N GLU A 178 5.32 -16.32 12.66
CA GLU A 178 5.44 -16.82 11.28
C GLU A 178 6.73 -16.32 10.62
N ILE A 179 7.07 -15.04 10.81
CA ILE A 179 8.32 -14.48 10.27
C ILE A 179 9.56 -15.02 10.99
N ALA A 180 9.46 -15.37 12.27
CA ALA A 180 10.56 -16.01 13.00
C ALA A 180 10.87 -17.40 12.42
N GLY A 181 9.83 -18.21 12.17
CA GLY A 181 9.99 -19.55 11.56
C GLY A 181 10.57 -19.47 10.14
N LEU A 182 10.08 -18.55 9.32
CA LEU A 182 10.62 -18.30 7.98
C LEU A 182 12.05 -17.77 8.01
N HIS A 183 12.38 -16.89 8.95
CA HIS A 183 13.76 -16.42 9.14
C HIS A 183 14.69 -17.56 9.54
N ALA A 184 14.30 -18.42 10.48
CA ALA A 184 15.09 -19.59 10.89
C ALA A 184 15.38 -20.53 9.70
N ARG A 185 14.37 -20.79 8.86
CA ARG A 185 14.55 -21.53 7.61
C ARG A 185 15.49 -20.81 6.65
N ALA A 186 15.34 -19.50 6.49
CA ALA A 186 16.14 -18.70 5.56
C ALA A 186 17.64 -18.74 5.90
N VAL A 187 18.00 -18.55 7.18
CA VAL A 187 19.40 -18.51 7.61
C VAL A 187 20.11 -19.87 7.56
N ALA A 188 19.33 -20.95 7.64
CA ALA A 188 19.83 -22.32 7.47
C ALA A 188 20.15 -22.68 6.01
N LEU A 189 19.72 -21.86 5.04
CA LEU A 189 20.01 -22.09 3.63
C LEU A 189 21.48 -21.75 3.30
N GLY A 190 22.11 -22.63 2.52
CA GLY A 190 23.35 -22.34 1.80
C GLY A 190 23.10 -21.48 0.55
N GLY A 191 24.16 -21.16 -0.18
CA GLY A 191 24.06 -20.48 -1.48
C GLY A 191 23.75 -18.98 -1.42
N TRP A 192 23.77 -18.38 -0.23
CA TRP A 192 23.69 -16.93 -0.10
C TRP A 192 24.92 -16.27 -0.75
N PRO A 193 24.77 -15.19 -1.53
CA PRO A 193 25.91 -14.44 -2.03
C PRO A 193 26.81 -13.93 -0.90
N GLU A 194 28.11 -14.15 -1.01
CA GLU A 194 29.11 -13.75 0.00
C GLU A 194 29.14 -12.25 0.27
N SER A 195 28.80 -11.44 -0.74
CA SER A 195 28.74 -9.98 -0.64
C SER A 195 27.47 -9.44 0.03
N LEU A 196 26.58 -10.31 0.51
CA LEU A 196 25.42 -9.93 1.32
C LEU A 196 25.71 -10.18 2.80
N GLY A 197 25.91 -9.10 3.57
CA GLY A 197 26.01 -9.20 5.03
C GLY A 197 24.67 -9.61 5.64
N ARG A 198 24.64 -10.72 6.38
CA ARG A 198 23.42 -11.24 7.03
C ARG A 198 23.03 -10.39 8.24
N GLU A 199 21.74 -10.21 8.45
CA GLU A 199 21.17 -9.47 9.59
C GLU A 199 20.57 -10.45 10.61
N PRO A 200 20.67 -10.19 11.92
CA PRO A 200 19.98 -10.98 12.93
C PRO A 200 18.46 -10.76 12.87
N PHE A 201 17.69 -11.74 13.34
CA PHE A 201 16.24 -11.59 13.45
C PHE A 201 15.87 -10.48 14.43
N ARG A 202 15.25 -9.42 13.92
CA ARG A 202 14.77 -8.27 14.69
C ARG A 202 13.40 -7.86 14.14
N PRO A 203 12.32 -8.51 14.59
CA PRO A 203 11.00 -8.25 14.06
C PRO A 203 10.56 -6.83 14.44
N VAL A 204 10.00 -6.12 13.47
CA VAL A 204 9.36 -4.81 13.65
C VAL A 204 7.88 -4.99 13.40
N ASP A 205 7.07 -4.45 14.30
CA ASP A 205 5.62 -4.50 14.27
C ASP A 205 5.04 -3.11 13.97
N HIS A 206 4.25 -3.02 12.89
CA HIS A 206 3.62 -1.80 12.42
C HIS A 206 2.15 -1.67 12.81
N VAL A 207 1.55 -2.58 13.59
CA VAL A 207 0.13 -2.47 13.98
C VAL A 207 -0.15 -1.12 14.66
N GLY A 208 0.72 -0.68 15.57
CA GLY A 208 0.59 0.62 16.24
C GLY A 208 0.83 1.81 15.31
N VAL A 209 1.76 1.69 14.37
CA VAL A 209 2.04 2.73 13.35
C VAL A 209 0.83 2.89 12.43
N PHE A 210 0.25 1.79 11.97
CA PHE A 210 -0.96 1.79 11.14
C PHE A 210 -2.22 2.15 11.92
N GLY A 211 -2.20 2.07 13.25
CA GLY A 211 -3.37 2.26 14.09
C GLY A 211 -4.40 1.16 13.92
N LEU A 212 -4.01 -0.07 13.56
CA LEU A 212 -4.94 -1.18 13.30
C LEU A 212 -5.47 -1.84 14.58
N ALA A 213 -4.84 -1.58 15.73
CA ALA A 213 -5.28 -2.15 17.00
C ALA A 213 -6.67 -1.63 17.38
N GLY A 214 -7.64 -2.54 17.58
CA GLY A 214 -8.99 -2.20 17.99
C GLY A 214 -9.85 -1.51 16.93
N VAL A 215 -9.39 -1.42 15.68
CA VAL A 215 -10.19 -0.87 14.58
C VAL A 215 -11.25 -1.89 14.18
N PRO A 216 -12.54 -1.49 14.08
CA PRO A 216 -13.59 -2.37 13.59
C PRO A 216 -13.27 -2.94 12.21
N ALA A 217 -13.77 -4.15 11.93
CA ALA A 217 -13.69 -4.72 10.60
C ALA A 217 -14.29 -3.74 9.58
N ALA A 218 -13.59 -3.53 8.47
CA ALA A 218 -14.12 -2.70 7.40
C ALA A 218 -15.36 -3.36 6.78
N LEU A 219 -16.40 -2.56 6.55
CA LEU A 219 -17.61 -2.96 5.83
C LEU A 219 -17.32 -3.21 4.35
N GLY A 220 -16.39 -2.43 3.77
CA GLY A 220 -16.08 -2.50 2.35
C GLY A 220 -15.00 -1.52 1.93
N GLU A 221 -14.84 -1.36 0.62
CA GLU A 221 -13.89 -0.44 0.01
C GLU A 221 -14.54 0.45 -1.05
N VAL A 222 -14.03 1.67 -1.22
CA VAL A 222 -14.40 2.53 -2.35
C VAL A 222 -13.97 1.84 -3.65
N GLY A 223 -14.94 1.52 -4.50
CA GLY A 223 -14.72 0.80 -5.76
C GLY A 223 -14.23 1.71 -6.89
N GLU A 224 -14.66 2.97 -6.89
CA GLU A 224 -14.18 4.02 -7.79
C GLU A 224 -14.51 5.40 -7.24
N LEU A 225 -13.81 6.41 -7.76
CA LEU A 225 -14.21 7.81 -7.61
C LEU A 225 -14.95 8.25 -8.88
N VAL A 226 -15.95 9.11 -8.72
CA VAL A 226 -16.80 9.63 -9.79
C VAL A 226 -16.91 11.15 -9.68
N ALA A 227 -17.10 11.84 -10.80
CA ALA A 227 -17.30 13.29 -10.84
C ALA A 227 -18.47 13.70 -9.94
N GLY A 228 -18.30 14.77 -9.15
CA GLY A 228 -19.31 15.22 -8.16
C GLY A 228 -19.48 14.30 -6.94
N GLY A 229 -18.77 13.16 -6.90
CA GLY A 229 -18.75 12.24 -5.77
C GLY A 229 -17.98 12.81 -4.59
N VAL A 230 -18.41 12.45 -3.38
CA VAL A 230 -17.82 12.92 -2.11
C VAL A 230 -17.33 11.73 -1.30
N VAL A 231 -16.15 11.88 -0.68
CA VAL A 231 -15.62 10.97 0.32
C VAL A 231 -15.27 11.77 1.57
N SER A 232 -15.89 11.39 2.68
CA SER A 232 -15.69 11.97 3.99
C SER A 232 -15.78 10.87 5.05
N GLY A 233 -15.04 11.04 6.14
CA GLY A 233 -15.06 10.12 7.27
C GLY A 233 -13.91 10.40 8.23
N GLU A 234 -14.01 9.89 9.45
CA GLU A 234 -12.94 9.99 10.43
C GLU A 234 -11.83 8.97 10.12
N LEU A 235 -10.58 9.42 10.06
CA LEU A 235 -9.45 8.51 9.85
C LEU A 235 -9.17 7.70 11.12
N VAL A 236 -9.49 6.40 11.10
CA VAL A 236 -9.24 5.49 12.24
C VAL A 236 -7.96 4.68 12.08
N ALA A 237 -7.56 4.36 10.84
CA ALA A 237 -6.33 3.64 10.53
C ALA A 237 -5.80 3.97 9.13
N ALA A 238 -4.52 3.72 8.90
CA ALA A 238 -3.91 3.75 7.56
C ALA A 238 -2.88 2.63 7.41
N ALA A 239 -2.90 1.89 6.30
CA ALA A 239 -1.96 0.80 6.06
C ALA A 239 -1.59 0.72 4.57
N GLY A 240 -0.31 0.85 4.24
CA GLY A 240 0.08 0.94 2.83
C GLY A 240 -0.56 2.16 2.17
N PRO A 241 -1.27 2.02 1.03
CA PRO A 241 -2.02 3.09 0.39
C PRO A 241 -3.44 3.29 0.94
N ASP A 242 -3.87 2.46 1.89
CA ASP A 242 -5.26 2.38 2.32
C ASP A 242 -5.52 3.29 3.53
N LEU A 243 -6.61 4.05 3.46
CA LEU A 243 -7.17 4.77 4.61
C LEU A 243 -8.42 4.05 5.08
N HIS A 244 -8.54 3.81 6.37
CA HIS A 244 -9.73 3.30 7.01
C HIS A 244 -10.51 4.49 7.55
N LEU A 245 -11.66 4.76 6.95
CA LEU A 245 -12.51 5.90 7.28
C LEU A 245 -13.75 5.40 8.02
N ALA A 246 -13.91 5.79 9.27
CA ALA A 246 -15.16 5.59 9.99
C ALA A 246 -16.22 6.56 9.46
N THR A 247 -17.36 5.99 9.09
CA THR A 247 -18.55 6.69 8.58
C THR A 247 -19.77 6.24 9.36
N GLU A 248 -20.92 6.88 9.15
CA GLU A 248 -22.19 6.48 9.76
C GLU A 248 -22.57 5.02 9.44
N ARG A 249 -22.12 4.48 8.30
CA ARG A 249 -22.35 3.09 7.88
C ARG A 249 -21.33 2.08 8.42
N GLY A 250 -20.28 2.56 9.09
CA GLY A 250 -19.14 1.76 9.53
C GLY A 250 -17.84 2.16 8.84
N VAL A 251 -16.81 1.32 9.00
CA VAL A 251 -15.46 1.59 8.45
C VAL A 251 -15.40 1.24 6.97
N VAL A 252 -15.03 2.18 6.11
CA VAL A 252 -14.82 1.97 4.68
C VAL A 252 -13.36 2.24 4.31
N VAL A 253 -12.78 1.37 3.48
CA VAL A 253 -11.40 1.50 3.01
C VAL A 253 -11.34 2.37 1.75
N LEU A 254 -10.56 3.45 1.78
CA LEU A 254 -10.20 4.23 0.61
C LEU A 254 -8.77 3.89 0.17
N ASP A 255 -8.63 3.30 -1.03
CA ASP A 255 -7.34 3.17 -1.69
C ASP A 255 -6.92 4.53 -2.27
N THR A 256 -5.93 5.18 -1.66
CA THR A 256 -5.50 6.54 -2.06
C THR A 256 -4.93 6.60 -3.47
N ARG A 257 -4.62 5.47 -4.11
CA ARG A 257 -4.19 5.44 -5.51
C ARG A 257 -5.32 5.83 -6.47
N LEU A 258 -6.58 5.72 -6.04
CA LEU A 258 -7.73 6.19 -6.82
C LEU A 258 -7.73 7.72 -6.97
N LEU A 259 -7.12 8.46 -6.04
CA LEU A 259 -7.09 9.93 -6.04
C LEU A 259 -6.28 10.51 -7.20
N ALA A 260 -5.21 9.83 -7.59
CA ALA A 260 -4.30 10.33 -8.62
C ALA A 260 -5.01 10.47 -9.97
N GLY A 261 -4.85 11.63 -10.62
CA GLY A 261 -5.46 11.94 -11.91
C GLY A 261 -6.80 12.69 -11.83
N TRP A 262 -7.42 12.79 -10.66
CA TRP A 262 -8.62 13.60 -10.44
C TRP A 262 -8.29 15.03 -9.99
N GLY A 263 -9.18 15.98 -10.34
CA GLY A 263 -9.29 17.26 -9.65
C GLY A 263 -10.12 17.10 -8.38
N LEU A 264 -9.50 17.30 -7.22
CA LEU A 264 -10.15 17.19 -5.92
C LEU A 264 -10.50 18.58 -5.38
N VAL A 265 -11.72 18.73 -4.87
CA VAL A 265 -12.25 19.98 -4.33
C VAL A 265 -12.61 19.79 -2.85
N PRO A 266 -12.82 20.87 -2.06
CA PRO A 266 -13.38 20.71 -0.73
C PRO A 266 -14.72 19.97 -0.79
N ALA A 267 -15.01 19.11 0.18
CA ALA A 267 -16.31 18.44 0.23
C ALA A 267 -17.45 19.49 0.29
N GLY A 268 -18.45 19.33 -0.58
CA GLY A 268 -19.55 20.29 -0.71
C GLY A 268 -20.60 20.08 0.37
N GLY A 269 -20.69 21.03 1.32
CA GLY A 269 -21.75 21.15 2.31
C GLY A 269 -21.79 20.04 3.39
N PRO A 270 -22.36 20.31 4.58
CA PRO A 270 -22.51 19.31 5.63
C PRO A 270 -23.47 18.17 5.21
N GLY A 271 -23.20 16.94 5.68
CA GLY A 271 -24.10 15.78 5.54
C GLY A 271 -23.81 14.81 4.39
N ARG A 272 -22.92 15.14 3.45
CA ARG A 272 -22.47 14.21 2.39
C ARG A 272 -21.23 13.46 2.86
N GLU A 273 -21.40 12.19 3.25
CA GLU A 273 -20.28 11.38 3.76
C GLU A 273 -19.64 10.48 2.69
N LEU A 274 -20.42 9.64 2.00
CA LEU A 274 -19.90 8.74 0.96
C LEU A 274 -20.89 8.63 -0.21
N ASP A 275 -20.64 9.44 -1.24
CA ASP A 275 -21.43 9.47 -2.49
C ASP A 275 -20.61 8.91 -3.65
N VAL A 276 -19.98 7.77 -3.41
CA VAL A 276 -19.19 7.03 -4.39
C VAL A 276 -19.55 5.55 -4.29
N PRO A 277 -19.38 4.77 -5.37
CA PRO A 277 -19.62 3.33 -5.31
C PRO A 277 -18.73 2.66 -4.28
N VAL A 278 -19.35 1.98 -3.30
CA VAL A 278 -18.67 1.16 -2.30
C VAL A 278 -18.91 -0.30 -2.63
N LYS A 279 -17.83 -1.08 -2.70
CA LYS A 279 -17.88 -2.53 -2.77
C LYS A 279 -17.84 -3.06 -1.35
N GLU A 280 -18.97 -3.54 -0.86
CA GLU A 280 -19.03 -4.20 0.44
C GLU A 280 -18.21 -5.49 0.41
N TYR A 281 -17.43 -5.69 1.47
CA TYR A 281 -16.93 -7.01 1.77
C TYR A 281 -18.16 -7.79 2.19
N ARG A 282 -18.55 -8.77 1.39
CA ARG A 282 -19.51 -9.77 1.84
C ARG A 282 -19.00 -10.21 3.20
N GLY A 283 -19.79 -9.98 4.25
CA GLY A 283 -19.51 -10.60 5.52
C GLY A 283 -19.22 -12.07 5.24
N ARG A 284 -18.45 -12.73 6.10
CA ARG A 284 -18.72 -14.14 6.30
C ARG A 284 -20.18 -14.22 6.82
N ALA A 285 -21.14 -14.08 5.91
CA ALA A 285 -22.46 -14.64 6.06
C ALA A 285 -22.18 -16.08 6.43
N GLY A 286 -22.72 -16.46 7.58
CA GLY A 286 -22.37 -17.70 8.26
C GLY A 286 -22.37 -18.89 7.32
N LEU A 287 -21.69 -19.94 7.77
CA LEU A 287 -21.97 -21.31 7.38
C LEU A 287 -23.43 -21.41 6.91
N GLN A 288 -23.62 -21.57 5.60
CA GLN A 288 -24.90 -21.97 5.06
C GLN A 288 -25.09 -23.41 5.54
N ASP A 289 -25.63 -23.55 6.74
CA ASP A 289 -26.26 -24.77 7.21
C ASP A 289 -27.40 -25.08 6.23
N GLY A 290 -27.21 -26.14 5.45
CA GLY A 290 -28.27 -26.81 4.71
C GLY A 290 -28.68 -26.16 3.38
N LEU A 291 -28.36 -26.84 2.28
CA LEU A 291 -29.32 -27.65 1.49
C LEU A 291 -28.70 -27.94 0.12
N PHE A 292 -27.99 -29.05 0.01
CA PHE A 292 -28.22 -30.18 -0.91
C PHE A 292 -27.40 -31.38 -0.39
#